data_AF-A0A7W8QLC0-F1
#
_entry.id   AF-A0A7W8QLC0-F1
#
_cell.length_a   1.000
_cell.length_b   1.000
_cell.length_c   1.000
_cell.angle_alpha   90.00
_cell.angle_beta   90.00
_cell.angle_gamma   90.00
#
_symmetry.space_group_name_H-M   'P 1'
#
loop_
_entity.id
_entity.type
_entity.pdbx_description
1 polymer ?
#
loop_
_entity_poly.entity_id
_entity_poly.type
_entity_poly.pdbx_seq_one_letter_code
_entity_poly.pdbx_strand_id
1 'polypeptide(L)'
;MFSITLSQATRAAAPEEDPGLSEDYETAVMEACELLAETDCEFRVRGFGADWPVDVWVDLSTFMEDLPEVLEALRGSAEAMSDFYEQGIQRTLYYRPEGDRVRIRCESRTDWVPDPDTEWVGRDELDRMLSDVAVAFARSLRLVSPVTAAREPFASWAEGRV
;
A
#
# COMPACT_ATOMS: atom_id res chain seq x y z
N MET A 1 -5.83 -16.74 -0.11
CA MET A 1 -5.42 -16.10 1.14
C MET A 1 -4.89 -14.74 0.78
N PHE A 2 -5.50 -13.68 1.33
CA PHE A 2 -5.17 -12.31 1.05
C PHE A 2 -3.73 -12.02 1.46
N SER A 3 -2.98 -11.38 0.56
CA SER A 3 -1.63 -10.90 0.82
C SER A 3 -1.37 -9.64 0.00
N ILE A 4 -0.69 -8.68 0.61
CA ILE A 4 -0.22 -7.46 -0.02
C ILE A 4 1.23 -7.26 0.35
N THR A 5 2.09 -7.01 -0.64
CA THR A 5 3.53 -6.90 -0.43
C THR A 5 4.13 -5.86 -1.36
N LEU A 6 5.17 -5.18 -0.87
CA LEU A 6 6.01 -4.28 -1.64
C LEU A 6 7.47 -4.74 -1.47
N SER A 7 8.18 -5.01 -2.56
CA SER A 7 9.64 -5.19 -2.47
C SER A 7 10.30 -3.83 -2.29
N GLN A 8 11.32 -3.77 -1.44
CA GLN A 8 12.09 -2.54 -1.32
C GLN A 8 12.92 -2.33 -2.59
N ALA A 9 12.88 -1.13 -3.16
CA ALA A 9 13.77 -0.74 -4.24
C ALA A 9 15.24 -0.90 -3.78
N THR A 10 16.08 -1.46 -4.64
CA THR A 10 17.53 -1.61 -4.40
C THR A 10 18.36 -0.88 -5.42
N ARG A 11 17.76 -0.45 -6.54
CA ARG A 11 18.42 0.29 -7.60
C ARG A 11 17.63 1.55 -7.94
N ALA A 12 18.32 2.69 -7.88
CA ALA A 12 17.76 3.94 -8.37
C ALA A 12 17.70 3.93 -9.91
N ALA A 13 16.59 4.45 -10.45
CA ALA A 13 16.42 4.75 -11.87
C ALA A 13 16.95 6.15 -12.27
N ALA A 14 17.20 7.02 -11.27
CA ALA A 14 17.68 8.43 -11.27
C ALA A 14 16.57 9.48 -11.01
N PRO A 15 16.90 10.66 -10.41
CA PRO A 15 17.75 11.71 -11.01
C PRO A 15 19.10 11.98 -10.28
N GLU A 16 19.98 12.81 -10.88
CA GLU A 16 21.24 13.31 -10.28
C GLU A 16 21.02 14.28 -9.08
N GLU A 17 19.83 14.86 -8.97
CA GLU A 17 19.39 15.76 -7.90
C GLU A 17 18.01 15.32 -7.37
N ASP A 18 17.75 15.56 -6.07
CA ASP A 18 16.46 15.25 -5.44
C ASP A 18 15.37 16.17 -5.99
N PRO A 19 14.29 15.61 -6.59
CA PRO A 19 13.26 16.42 -7.24
C PRO A 19 12.45 17.28 -6.25
N GLY A 20 12.49 16.97 -4.95
CA GLY A 20 11.71 17.68 -3.93
C GLY A 20 10.21 17.50 -4.17
N LEU A 21 9.65 16.41 -3.64
CA LEU A 21 8.23 16.09 -3.82
C LEU A 21 7.32 17.03 -3.02
N SER A 22 6.03 17.05 -3.39
CA SER A 22 4.99 17.89 -2.80
C SER A 22 4.95 17.84 -1.27
N GLU A 23 4.53 18.93 -0.63
CA GLU A 23 4.30 18.96 0.81
C GLU A 23 3.01 18.23 1.24
N ASP A 24 2.04 18.14 0.35
CA ASP A 24 0.81 17.41 0.55
C ASP A 24 1.05 15.89 0.50
N TYR A 25 0.47 15.13 1.44
CA TYR A 25 0.75 13.69 1.59
C TYR A 25 0.35 12.88 0.35
N GLU A 26 -0.89 13.04 -0.11
CA GLU A 26 -1.44 12.28 -1.24
C GLU A 26 -0.65 12.60 -2.51
N THR A 27 -0.39 13.89 -2.77
CA THR A 27 0.41 14.30 -3.93
C THR A 27 1.85 13.76 -3.85
N ALA A 28 2.49 13.80 -2.67
CA ALA A 28 3.84 13.28 -2.48
C ALA A 28 3.92 11.76 -2.69
N VAL A 29 2.90 11.02 -2.24
CA VAL A 29 2.77 9.58 -2.46
C VAL A 29 2.66 9.27 -3.94
N MET A 30 1.82 10.00 -4.68
CA MET A 30 1.65 9.83 -6.12
C MET A 30 2.95 10.09 -6.89
N GLU A 31 3.62 11.22 -6.64
CA GLU A 31 4.91 11.56 -7.28
C GLU A 31 6.00 10.55 -6.90
N ALA A 32 5.99 10.05 -5.67
CA ALA A 32 6.91 9.01 -5.24
C ALA A 32 6.67 7.68 -5.98
N CYS A 33 5.42 7.28 -6.14
CA CYS A 33 5.05 6.07 -6.86
C CYS A 33 5.44 6.15 -8.35
N GLU A 34 5.31 7.33 -8.96
CA GLU A 34 5.81 7.58 -10.33
C GLU A 34 7.31 7.31 -10.44
N LEU A 35 8.12 7.85 -9.50
CA LEU A 35 9.56 7.61 -9.49
C LEU A 35 9.92 6.15 -9.15
N LEU A 36 9.18 5.52 -8.24
CA LEU A 36 9.41 4.13 -7.84
C LEU A 36 9.03 3.14 -8.95
N ALA A 37 8.08 3.47 -9.82
CA ALA A 37 7.72 2.64 -10.97
C ALA A 37 8.87 2.46 -11.97
N GLU A 38 9.84 3.39 -11.99
CA GLU A 38 11.04 3.28 -12.81
C GLU A 38 12.14 2.41 -12.17
N THR A 39 11.95 1.95 -10.91
CA THR A 39 12.94 1.15 -10.16
C THR A 39 12.69 -0.37 -10.26
N ASP A 40 13.42 -1.15 -9.47
CA ASP A 40 13.20 -2.60 -9.29
C ASP A 40 12.18 -2.94 -8.19
N CYS A 41 11.46 -1.94 -7.70
CA CYS A 41 10.34 -2.10 -6.79
C CYS A 41 9.20 -2.89 -7.45
N GLU A 42 8.55 -3.75 -6.68
CA GLU A 42 7.44 -4.57 -7.15
C GLU A 42 6.33 -4.60 -6.11
N PHE A 43 5.15 -4.15 -6.51
CA PHE A 43 3.93 -4.23 -5.73
C PHE A 43 3.13 -5.46 -6.15
N ARG A 44 2.67 -6.25 -5.18
CA ARG A 44 1.85 -7.44 -5.43
C ARG A 44 0.69 -7.51 -4.47
N VAL A 45 -0.48 -7.80 -5.03
CA VAL A 45 -1.71 -8.10 -4.28
C VAL A 45 -2.27 -9.43 -4.76
N ARG A 46 -2.66 -10.28 -3.82
CA ARG A 46 -3.30 -11.58 -4.06
C ARG A 46 -4.45 -11.77 -3.09
N GLY A 47 -5.45 -12.54 -3.50
CA GLY A 47 -6.61 -12.86 -2.67
C GLY A 47 -7.88 -12.91 -3.51
N PHE A 48 -8.96 -13.37 -2.88
CA PHE A 48 -10.30 -13.41 -3.47
C PHE A 48 -10.34 -14.24 -4.76
N GLY A 49 -9.51 -15.28 -4.81
CA GLY A 49 -9.39 -16.19 -5.95
C GLY A 49 -8.47 -15.73 -7.07
N ALA A 50 -7.75 -14.61 -6.93
CA ALA A 50 -6.92 -14.07 -8.00
C ALA A 50 -5.55 -13.51 -7.55
N ASP A 51 -4.61 -13.52 -8.48
CA ASP A 51 -3.47 -12.60 -8.53
C ASP A 51 -3.94 -11.30 -9.18
N TRP A 52 -3.76 -10.17 -8.51
CA TRP A 52 -4.26 -8.89 -9.02
C TRP A 52 -3.22 -8.26 -9.95
N PRO A 53 -3.63 -7.73 -11.11
CA PRO A 53 -2.72 -7.15 -12.09
C PRO A 53 -2.32 -5.72 -11.71
N VAL A 54 -1.80 -5.52 -10.49
CA VAL A 54 -1.47 -4.20 -9.94
C VAL A 54 -0.17 -3.63 -10.50
N ASP A 55 -0.05 -2.31 -10.47
CA ASP A 55 1.19 -1.59 -10.78
C ASP A 55 1.77 -0.79 -9.58
N VAL A 56 3.00 -0.29 -9.73
CA VAL A 56 3.69 0.51 -8.69
C VAL A 56 3.30 1.99 -8.75
N TRP A 57 2.80 2.49 -9.88
CA TRP A 57 2.55 3.92 -10.03
C TRP A 57 1.17 4.32 -9.51
N VAL A 58 0.12 3.74 -10.07
CA VAL A 58 -1.27 4.10 -9.81
C VAL A 58 -1.81 3.32 -8.62
N ASP A 59 -1.72 1.98 -8.64
CA ASP A 59 -2.37 1.16 -7.60
C ASP A 59 -1.69 1.29 -6.24
N LEU A 60 -0.35 1.31 -6.21
CA LEU A 60 0.37 1.54 -4.97
C LEU A 60 0.10 2.96 -4.44
N SER A 61 0.01 3.99 -5.30
CA SER A 61 -0.31 5.35 -4.86
C SER A 61 -1.64 5.38 -4.14
N THR A 62 -2.70 4.89 -4.79
CA THR A 62 -4.04 4.84 -4.21
C THR A 62 -4.05 4.05 -2.90
N PHE A 63 -3.40 2.88 -2.87
CA PHE A 63 -3.34 2.09 -1.66
C PHE A 63 -2.61 2.80 -0.51
N MET A 64 -1.52 3.51 -0.80
CA MET A 64 -0.73 4.24 0.19
C MET A 64 -1.49 5.44 0.76
N GLU A 65 -2.38 6.07 -0.01
CA GLU A 65 -3.28 7.14 0.47
C GLU A 65 -4.19 6.64 1.61
N ASP A 66 -4.76 5.43 1.44
CA ASP A 66 -5.67 4.81 2.43
C ASP A 66 -4.93 4.12 3.60
N LEU A 67 -3.66 3.76 3.42
CA LEU A 67 -2.89 2.92 4.35
C LEU A 67 -2.86 3.44 5.80
N PRO A 68 -2.65 4.74 6.08
CA PRO A 68 -2.70 5.26 7.46
C PRO A 68 -4.04 5.00 8.16
N GLU A 69 -5.16 5.20 7.47
CA GLU A 69 -6.50 4.98 8.02
C GLU A 69 -6.73 3.47 8.27
N VAL A 70 -6.31 2.61 7.35
CA VAL A 70 -6.41 1.16 7.53
C VAL A 70 -5.60 0.71 8.76
N LEU A 71 -4.36 1.17 8.92
CA LEU A 71 -3.52 0.86 10.09
C LEU A 71 -4.15 1.37 11.40
N GLU A 72 -4.74 2.56 11.40
CA GLU A 72 -5.44 3.09 12.58
C GLU A 72 -6.67 2.23 12.93
N ALA A 73 -7.49 1.88 11.94
CA ALA A 73 -8.66 1.03 12.13
C ALA A 73 -8.28 -0.35 12.68
N LEU A 74 -7.15 -0.92 12.23
CA LEU A 74 -6.61 -2.17 12.77
C LEU A 74 -6.13 -2.06 14.20
N ARG A 75 -5.84 -0.88 14.75
CA ARG A 75 -5.56 -0.68 16.19
C ARG A 75 -6.84 -0.49 17.00
N GLY A 76 -7.89 0.00 16.35
CA GLY A 76 -9.22 0.16 16.92
C GLY A 76 -10.14 -1.04 16.68
N SER A 77 -11.41 -0.71 16.50
CA SER A 77 -12.49 -1.60 16.09
C SER A 77 -13.37 -0.97 14.99
N ALA A 78 -12.90 0.13 14.41
CA ALA A 78 -13.53 0.79 13.29
C ALA A 78 -13.35 -0.06 12.01
N GLU A 79 -14.28 0.11 11.08
CA GLU A 79 -14.09 -0.39 9.71
C GLU A 79 -13.30 0.65 8.94
N ALA A 80 -12.36 0.20 8.10
CA ALA A 80 -11.67 1.02 7.12
C ALA A 80 -11.84 0.41 5.74
N MET A 81 -11.56 1.22 4.72
CA MET A 81 -11.54 0.76 3.34
C MET A 81 -10.22 1.13 2.67
N SER A 82 -9.86 0.38 1.62
CA SER A 82 -8.87 0.82 0.66
C SER A 82 -9.38 0.58 -0.75
N ASP A 83 -9.08 1.49 -1.66
CA ASP A 83 -9.49 1.40 -3.05
C ASP A 83 -8.33 1.08 -3.99
N PHE A 84 -8.68 0.48 -5.12
CA PHE A 84 -7.80 0.25 -6.26
C PHE A 84 -8.55 0.69 -7.52
N TYR A 85 -8.16 1.84 -8.08
CA TYR A 85 -8.94 2.54 -9.10
C TYR A 85 -8.49 2.29 -10.55
N GLU A 86 -7.36 1.61 -10.77
CA GLU A 86 -6.83 1.43 -12.12
C GLU A 86 -7.79 0.63 -13.04
N GLN A 87 -7.73 0.89 -14.35
CA GLN A 87 -8.56 0.21 -15.34
C GLN A 87 -8.29 -1.30 -15.32
N GLY A 88 -9.35 -2.10 -15.16
CA GLY A 88 -9.24 -3.56 -15.08
C GLY A 88 -9.10 -4.11 -13.65
N ILE A 89 -8.94 -3.24 -12.65
CA ILE A 89 -9.00 -3.61 -11.24
C ILE A 89 -10.31 -3.14 -10.63
N GLN A 90 -10.46 -1.84 -10.37
CA GLN A 90 -11.65 -1.22 -9.79
C GLN A 90 -12.24 -2.07 -8.64
N ARG A 91 -11.45 -2.22 -7.57
CA ARG A 91 -11.80 -3.03 -6.39
C ARG A 91 -11.75 -2.16 -5.14
N THR A 92 -12.69 -2.40 -4.23
CA THR A 92 -12.68 -1.83 -2.87
C THR A 92 -12.52 -2.97 -1.88
N LEU A 93 -11.60 -2.82 -0.93
CA LEU A 93 -11.45 -3.72 0.20
C LEU A 93 -12.02 -3.07 1.45
N TYR A 94 -12.84 -3.81 2.20
CA TYR A 94 -13.38 -3.39 3.49
C TYR A 94 -12.76 -4.24 4.59
N TYR A 95 -12.09 -3.58 5.54
CA TYR A 95 -11.40 -4.21 6.66
C TYR A 95 -12.22 -4.04 7.93
N ARG A 96 -12.72 -5.16 8.49
CA ARG A 96 -13.45 -5.16 9.75
C ARG A 96 -12.71 -5.99 10.80
N PRO A 97 -12.08 -5.36 11.81
CA PRO A 97 -11.51 -6.08 12.95
C PRO A 97 -12.61 -6.79 13.75
N GLU A 98 -12.46 -8.08 13.96
CA GLU A 98 -13.36 -8.95 14.73
C GLU A 98 -12.52 -9.84 15.66
N GLY A 99 -12.17 -9.30 16.84
CA GLY A 99 -11.33 -10.00 17.82
C GLY A 99 -9.86 -10.06 17.39
N ASP A 100 -9.33 -11.27 17.23
CA ASP A 100 -7.96 -11.58 16.79
C ASP A 100 -7.84 -11.74 15.27
N ARG A 101 -8.94 -11.58 14.53
CA ARG A 101 -8.98 -11.68 13.07
C ARG A 101 -9.59 -10.43 12.46
N VAL A 102 -9.32 -10.25 11.18
CA VAL A 102 -9.90 -9.18 10.36
C VAL A 102 -10.66 -9.85 9.23
N ARG A 103 -11.93 -9.51 9.11
CA ARG A 103 -12.74 -9.85 7.95
C ARG A 103 -12.42 -8.84 6.85
N ILE A 104 -11.95 -9.34 5.71
CA ILE A 104 -11.68 -8.51 4.53
C ILE A 104 -12.71 -8.88 3.47
N ARG A 105 -13.58 -7.94 3.11
CA ARG A 105 -14.55 -8.10 2.01
C ARG A 105 -14.02 -7.38 0.79
N CYS A 106 -14.04 -8.04 -0.37
CA CYS A 106 -13.72 -7.43 -1.65
C CYS A 106 -15.00 -7.15 -2.43
N GLU A 107 -15.13 -5.92 -2.92
CA GLU A 107 -16.13 -5.56 -3.91
C GLU A 107 -15.44 -5.18 -5.21
N SER A 108 -15.85 -5.79 -6.33
CA SER A 108 -15.39 -5.38 -7.65
C SER A 108 -16.47 -4.57 -8.37
N ARG A 109 -16.03 -3.57 -9.12
CA ARG A 109 -16.87 -2.75 -10.01
C ARG A 109 -16.67 -3.13 -11.48
N THR A 110 -16.09 -4.29 -11.74
CA THR A 110 -15.84 -4.85 -13.08
C THR A 110 -16.63 -6.15 -13.31
N ASP A 111 -16.42 -6.83 -14.45
CA ASP A 111 -16.96 -8.16 -14.71
C ASP A 111 -16.28 -9.28 -13.90
N TRP A 112 -15.13 -9.00 -13.28
CA TRP A 112 -14.48 -9.96 -12.38
C TRP A 112 -15.23 -10.02 -11.04
N VAL A 113 -15.58 -11.23 -10.60
CA VAL A 113 -16.28 -11.47 -9.32
C VAL A 113 -15.32 -12.14 -8.34
N PRO A 114 -15.12 -11.59 -7.13
CA PRO A 114 -14.29 -12.22 -6.13
C PRO A 114 -14.90 -13.55 -5.67
N ASP A 115 -14.10 -14.61 -5.64
CA ASP A 115 -14.51 -15.94 -5.16
C ASP A 115 -13.39 -16.57 -4.31
N PRO A 116 -13.49 -16.50 -2.97
CA PRO A 116 -14.60 -15.94 -2.19
C PRO A 116 -14.63 -14.39 -2.21
N ASP A 117 -15.78 -13.80 -1.89
CA ASP A 117 -15.93 -12.34 -1.69
C ASP A 117 -15.37 -11.85 -0.35
N THR A 118 -15.10 -12.79 0.56
CA THR A 118 -14.67 -12.54 1.93
C THR A 118 -13.52 -13.46 2.28
N GLU A 119 -12.45 -12.88 2.80
CA GLU A 119 -11.31 -13.60 3.37
C GLU A 119 -11.07 -13.18 4.83
N TRP A 120 -10.43 -14.06 5.60
CA TRP A 120 -10.15 -13.84 7.02
C TRP A 120 -8.66 -13.97 7.30
N VAL A 121 -8.06 -12.89 7.81
CA VAL A 121 -6.63 -12.80 8.13
C VAL A 121 -6.45 -12.58 9.63
N GLY A 122 -5.38 -13.07 10.24
CA GLY A 122 -5.06 -12.71 11.63
C GLY A 122 -4.81 -11.21 11.76
N ARG A 123 -5.24 -10.58 12.84
CA ARG A 123 -5.05 -9.13 13.05
C ARG A 123 -3.57 -8.76 13.05
N ASP A 124 -2.76 -9.46 13.84
CA ASP A 124 -1.31 -9.27 13.90
C ASP A 124 -0.62 -9.63 12.58
N GLU A 125 -1.24 -10.51 11.78
CA GLU A 125 -0.74 -10.88 10.47
C GLU A 125 -0.97 -9.78 9.45
N LEU A 126 -2.17 -9.21 9.42
CA LEU A 126 -2.50 -8.10 8.54
C LEU A 126 -1.73 -6.84 8.93
N ASP A 127 -1.69 -6.50 10.22
CA ASP A 127 -0.92 -5.35 10.74
C ASP A 127 0.55 -5.40 10.31
N ARG A 128 1.17 -6.59 10.40
CA ARG A 128 2.54 -6.81 9.92
C ARG A 128 2.64 -6.65 8.41
N MET A 129 1.75 -7.25 7.61
CA MET A 129 1.81 -7.12 6.14
C MET A 129 1.72 -5.66 5.70
N LEU A 130 0.81 -4.89 6.30
CA LEU A 130 0.62 -3.48 6.00
C LEU A 130 1.80 -2.62 6.49
N SER A 131 2.32 -2.92 7.67
CA SER A 131 3.51 -2.26 8.21
C SER A 131 4.74 -2.54 7.36
N ASP A 132 4.91 -3.77 6.86
CA ASP A 132 6.00 -4.14 5.97
C ASP A 132 5.93 -3.35 4.64
N VAL A 133 4.73 -3.10 4.11
CA VAL A 133 4.54 -2.23 2.94
C VAL A 133 4.95 -0.79 3.26
N ALA A 134 4.46 -0.22 4.37
CA ALA A 134 4.83 1.14 4.80
C ALA A 134 6.36 1.31 4.95
N VAL A 135 7.01 0.33 5.59
CA VAL A 135 8.46 0.30 5.80
C VAL A 135 9.20 0.18 4.48
N ALA A 136 8.79 -0.73 3.59
CA ALA A 136 9.42 -0.92 2.29
C ALA A 136 9.29 0.34 1.43
N PHE A 137 8.11 0.99 1.43
CA PHE A 137 7.86 2.24 0.73
C PHE A 137 8.80 3.34 1.23
N ALA A 138 8.80 3.58 2.54
CA ALA A 138 9.62 4.62 3.16
C ALA A 138 11.13 4.40 2.99
N ARG A 139 11.60 3.15 2.95
CA ARG A 139 12.99 2.83 2.65
C ARG A 139 13.33 3.01 1.17
N SER A 140 12.38 2.72 0.28
CA SER A 140 12.54 2.93 -1.17
C SER A 140 12.59 4.42 -1.51
N LEU A 141 11.82 5.26 -0.80
CA LEU A 141 11.89 6.72 -0.92
C LEU A 141 13.30 7.27 -0.72
N ARG A 142 14.12 6.68 0.15
CA ARG A 142 15.51 7.12 0.37
C ARG A 142 16.39 7.03 -0.89
N LEU A 143 16.00 6.21 -1.87
CA LEU A 143 16.71 6.08 -3.14
C LEU A 143 16.26 7.09 -4.19
N VAL A 144 15.01 7.54 -4.14
CA VAL A 144 14.41 8.39 -5.20
C VAL A 144 14.17 9.84 -4.76
N SER A 145 13.93 10.09 -3.47
CA SER A 145 13.81 11.41 -2.87
C SER A 145 14.19 11.38 -1.38
N PRO A 146 15.49 11.48 -1.04
CA PRO A 146 15.96 11.59 0.35
C PRO A 146 15.27 12.67 1.20
N VAL A 147 14.93 13.83 0.60
CA VAL A 147 14.24 14.93 1.26
C VAL A 147 12.85 14.50 1.70
N THR A 148 12.09 13.85 0.82
CA THR A 148 10.75 13.34 1.16
C THR A 148 10.84 12.21 2.18
N ALA A 149 11.82 11.33 2.03
CA ALA A 149 12.05 10.23 2.97
C ALA A 149 12.35 10.71 4.41
N ALA A 150 12.84 11.94 4.58
CA ALA A 150 13.13 12.54 5.88
C ALA A 150 11.92 13.21 6.55
N ARG A 151 10.75 13.23 5.88
CA ARG A 151 9.51 13.81 6.40
C ARG A 151 8.62 12.75 7.02
N GLU A 152 7.76 13.14 7.95
CA GLU A 152 6.73 12.23 8.48
C GLU A 152 5.60 12.02 7.46
N PRO A 153 4.99 10.83 7.41
CA PRO A 153 5.26 9.66 8.28
C PRO A 153 6.45 8.79 7.82
N PHE A 154 7.02 9.06 6.65
CA PHE A 154 8.05 8.21 6.01
C PHE A 154 9.31 8.04 6.88
N ALA A 155 9.75 9.09 7.58
CA ALA A 155 10.90 9.04 8.46
C ALA A 155 10.71 7.98 9.55
N SER A 156 9.57 7.99 10.25
CA SER A 156 9.24 7.00 11.27
C SER A 156 9.04 5.60 10.69
N TRP A 157 8.35 5.49 9.56
CA TRP A 157 8.13 4.20 8.89
C TRP A 157 9.43 3.52 8.46
N ALA A 158 10.41 4.27 7.96
CA ALA A 158 11.68 3.70 7.54
C ALA A 158 12.49 3.06 8.71
N GLU A 159 12.20 3.49 9.95
CA GLU A 159 12.74 2.94 11.19
C GLU A 159 11.91 1.78 11.76
N GLY A 160 10.79 1.42 11.13
CA GLY A 160 9.85 0.41 11.63
C GLY A 160 8.86 0.95 12.65
N ARG A 161 8.75 2.28 12.80
CA ARG A 161 7.75 2.94 13.66
C ARG A 161 6.55 3.32 12.82
N VAL A 162 5.70 2.34 12.54
CA VAL A 162 4.41 2.47 11.84
C VAL A 162 3.31 2.72 12.85
#